data_AF-A0A7R9HFL0-F1
#
_entry.id   AF-A0A7R9HFL0-F1
#
_cell.length_a   1.000
_cell.length_b   1.000
_cell.length_c   1.000
_cell.angle_alpha   90.00
_cell.angle_beta   90.00
_cell.angle_gamma   90.00
#
_symmetry.space_group_name_H-M   'P 1'
#
loop_
_entity.id
_entity.type
_entity.pdbx_description
1 polymer ?
#
loop_
_entity_poly.entity_id
_entity_poly.type
_entity_poly.pdbx_seq_one_letter_code
_entity_poly.pdbx_strand_id
1 'polypeptide(L)'
;MDHPVYMLLLDEYRQVSDSVSYGGQLFTFHEQRLSWPEAASVCRSLGGYLAIVNNMELAMFLAVSHTRFDEGTEYGDVWIGGRLKNKKWIWKATGEVIPDTVPPWTPEKRNNDNHNCLTFSNDNSQPHFINKECTNLQSFLCQKGNINNCN
;
A
#
# COMPACT_ATOMS: atom_id res chain seq x y z
N MET A 1 21.13 33.00 -24.76
CA MET A 1 20.73 33.58 -23.46
C MET A 1 19.94 32.49 -22.80
N ASP A 2 20.63 31.56 -22.15
CA ASP A 2 20.05 30.29 -21.74
C ASP A 2 20.46 30.11 -20.29
N HIS A 3 19.56 30.52 -19.39
CA HIS A 3 19.80 30.54 -17.96
C HIS A 3 19.52 29.15 -17.36
N PRO A 4 20.43 28.60 -16.53
CA PRO A 4 20.37 27.26 -15.94
C PRO A 4 19.21 27.05 -14.94
N VAL A 5 18.35 28.04 -14.76
CA VAL A 5 17.25 28.03 -13.78
C VAL A 5 16.13 27.07 -14.19
N TYR A 6 15.89 26.84 -15.48
CA TYR A 6 14.82 25.93 -15.94
C TYR A 6 15.15 24.44 -15.66
N MET A 7 16.43 24.08 -15.60
CA MET A 7 16.86 22.72 -15.24
C MET A 7 16.73 22.46 -13.73
N LEU A 8 16.85 23.49 -12.90
CA LEU A 8 16.68 23.37 -11.44
C LEU A 8 15.21 23.21 -11.03
N LEU A 9 14.25 23.66 -11.85
CA LEU A 9 12.82 23.44 -11.60
C LEU A 9 12.37 21.99 -11.89
N LEU A 10 13.16 21.23 -12.65
CA LEU A 10 12.91 19.80 -12.87
C LEU A 10 13.53 18.91 -11.78
N ASP A 11 14.57 19.38 -11.10
CA ASP A 11 15.15 18.68 -9.94
C ASP A 11 14.36 18.94 -8.64
N GLU A 12 13.62 20.04 -8.53
CA GLU A 12 12.65 20.30 -7.44
C GLU A 12 11.29 19.58 -7.62
N TYR A 13 11.04 18.96 -8.78
CA TYR A 13 9.85 18.14 -9.03
C TYR A 13 10.15 16.63 -9.03
N ARG A 14 11.31 16.22 -8.52
CA ARG A 14 11.47 14.82 -8.10
C ARG A 14 10.60 14.65 -6.87
N GLN A 15 9.35 14.19 -7.07
CA GLN A 15 8.59 13.54 -6.02
C GLN A 15 9.57 12.61 -5.31
N VAL A 16 9.94 12.96 -4.07
CA VAL A 16 10.72 12.05 -3.22
C VAL A 16 9.75 10.94 -2.90
N SER A 17 9.63 10.00 -3.84
CA SER A 17 8.90 8.78 -3.65
C SER A 17 9.65 8.02 -2.58
N ASP A 18 9.13 8.01 -1.35
CA ASP A 18 9.64 7.14 -0.28
C ASP A 18 9.43 5.70 -0.75
N SER A 19 10.45 5.19 -1.42
CA SER A 19 10.45 3.87 -2.01
C SER A 19 11.50 3.01 -1.35
N VAL A 20 11.10 1.80 -0.99
CA VAL A 20 11.94 0.84 -0.29
C VAL A 20 11.97 -0.47 -1.06
N SER A 21 13.12 -1.13 -1.04
CA SER A 21 13.29 -2.41 -1.72
C SER A 21 13.32 -3.54 -0.70
N TYR A 22 12.53 -4.58 -0.94
CA TYR A 22 12.50 -5.79 -0.12
C TYR A 22 12.28 -7.00 -1.01
N GLY A 23 13.11 -8.04 -0.90
CA GLY A 23 12.97 -9.28 -1.67
C GLY A 23 12.93 -9.08 -3.18
N GLY A 24 13.73 -8.16 -3.73
CA GLY A 24 13.76 -7.85 -5.17
C GLY A 24 12.56 -7.06 -5.70
N GLN A 25 11.72 -6.55 -4.79
CA GLN A 25 10.52 -5.79 -5.12
C GLN A 25 10.65 -4.37 -4.57
N LEU A 26 10.19 -3.39 -5.34
CA LEU A 26 10.17 -1.99 -4.98
C LEU A 26 8.78 -1.62 -4.48
N PHE A 27 8.70 -1.11 -3.26
CA PHE A 27 7.49 -0.58 -2.66
C PHE A 27 7.58 0.93 -2.64
N THR A 28 6.55 1.62 -3.12
CA THR A 28 6.53 3.08 -3.21
C THR A 28 5.30 3.62 -2.51
N PHE A 29 5.51 4.48 -1.51
CA PHE A 29 4.44 5.15 -0.82
C PHE A 29 3.99 6.40 -1.58
N HIS A 30 2.68 6.58 -1.68
CA HIS A 30 2.06 7.75 -2.27
C HIS A 30 1.15 8.43 -1.24
N GLU A 31 1.51 9.64 -0.85
CA GLU A 31 0.76 10.47 0.11
C GLU A 31 -0.61 10.91 -0.41
N GLN A 32 -0.80 10.92 -1.74
CA GLN A 32 -2.06 11.30 -2.36
C GLN A 32 -3.20 10.41 -1.87
N ARG A 33 -4.25 11.02 -1.31
CA ARG A 33 -5.43 10.30 -0.85
C ARG A 33 -6.39 10.03 -2.02
N LEU A 34 -6.55 8.76 -2.37
CA LEU A 34 -7.40 8.30 -3.47
C LEU A 34 -8.35 7.19 -3.01
N SER A 35 -9.42 6.97 -3.76
CA SER A 35 -10.20 5.75 -3.59
C SER A 35 -9.36 4.53 -3.97
N TRP A 36 -9.67 3.36 -3.41
CA TRP A 36 -8.95 2.12 -3.74
C TRP A 36 -8.85 1.83 -5.25
N PRO A 37 -9.92 1.96 -6.07
CA PRO A 37 -9.80 1.71 -7.51
C PRO A 37 -8.93 2.75 -8.23
N GLU A 38 -8.95 4.01 -7.80
CA GLU A 38 -8.09 5.06 -8.37
C GLU A 38 -6.61 4.79 -8.02
N ALA A 39 -6.31 4.50 -6.76
CA ALA A 39 -4.97 4.11 -6.31
C ALA A 39 -4.45 2.88 -7.08
N ALA A 40 -5.30 1.86 -7.27
CA ALA A 40 -4.97 0.69 -8.08
C ALA A 40 -4.66 1.07 -9.54
N SER A 41 -5.38 2.04 -10.11
CA SER A 41 -5.10 2.56 -11.45
C SER A 41 -3.75 3.28 -11.52
N VAL A 42 -3.42 4.08 -10.51
CA VAL A 42 -2.12 4.77 -10.43
C VAL A 42 -0.98 3.75 -10.38
N CYS A 43 -1.01 2.79 -9.46
CA CYS A 43 0.06 1.78 -9.41
C CYS A 43 0.20 1.01 -10.73
N ARG A 44 -0.91 0.71 -11.41
CA ARG A 44 -0.89 0.07 -12.73
C ARG A 44 -0.27 0.95 -13.81
N SER A 45 -0.56 2.25 -13.83
CA SER A 45 0.07 3.19 -14.78
C SER A 45 1.58 3.31 -14.58
N LEU A 46 2.08 3.04 -13.37
CA LEU A 46 3.51 3.02 -13.03
C LEU A 46 4.19 1.66 -13.32
N GLY A 47 3.43 0.71 -13.89
CA GLY A 47 3.91 -0.64 -14.21
C GLY A 47 4.02 -1.55 -12.98
N GLY A 48 3.21 -1.30 -11.95
CA GLY A 48 3.11 -2.11 -10.75
C GLY A 48 1.66 -2.39 -10.36
N TYR A 49 1.45 -2.64 -9.08
CA TYR A 49 0.15 -2.96 -8.49
C TYR A 49 0.10 -2.40 -7.06
N LEU A 50 -1.09 -2.32 -6.47
CA LEU A 50 -1.18 -2.12 -5.02
C LEU A 50 -0.48 -3.28 -4.30
N ALA A 51 0.23 -2.95 -3.22
CA ALA A 51 1.15 -3.87 -2.56
C ALA A 51 0.48 -5.14 -2.02
N ILE A 52 1.23 -6.24 -2.09
CA ILE A 52 0.94 -7.55 -1.52
C ILE A 52 1.76 -7.68 -0.25
N VAL A 53 1.10 -7.66 0.90
CA VAL A 53 1.76 -7.82 2.21
C VAL A 53 1.42 -9.20 2.74
N ASN A 54 2.14 -10.23 2.28
CA ASN A 54 1.76 -11.64 2.48
C ASN A 54 2.54 -12.35 3.59
N ASN A 55 3.45 -11.67 4.28
CA ASN A 55 4.22 -12.23 5.37
C ASN A 55 4.53 -11.17 6.43
N MET A 56 4.79 -11.61 7.66
CA MET A 56 5.00 -10.71 8.80
C MET A 56 6.32 -9.95 8.71
N GLU A 57 7.36 -10.54 8.12
CA GLU A 57 8.66 -9.89 7.99
C GLU A 57 8.58 -8.66 7.08
N LEU A 58 7.95 -8.80 5.91
CA LEU A 58 7.63 -7.69 5.02
C LEU A 58 6.71 -6.67 5.71
N ALA A 59 5.69 -7.12 6.45
CA ALA A 59 4.79 -6.23 7.15
C ALA A 59 5.55 -5.36 8.19
N MET A 60 6.41 -5.97 9.01
CA MET A 60 7.25 -5.24 9.95
C MET A 60 8.26 -4.33 9.23
N PHE A 61 8.88 -4.81 8.16
CA PHE A 61 9.80 -3.99 7.35
C PHE A 61 9.09 -2.75 6.80
N LEU A 62 7.90 -2.89 6.23
CA LEU A 62 7.10 -1.76 5.73
C LEU A 62 6.66 -0.84 6.89
N ALA A 63 6.24 -1.40 8.02
CA ALA A 63 5.88 -0.62 9.20
C ALA A 63 7.03 0.25 9.74
N VAL A 64 8.25 -0.30 9.76
CA VAL A 64 9.46 0.41 10.23
C VAL A 64 10.02 1.35 9.17
N SER A 65 9.98 0.96 7.90
CA SER A 65 10.55 1.77 6.82
C SER A 65 9.64 2.93 6.41
N HIS A 66 8.35 2.83 6.70
CA HIS A 66 7.40 3.91 6.58
C HIS A 66 7.14 4.59 7.94
N THR A 67 8.20 5.08 8.60
CA THR A 67 8.13 5.86 9.86
C THR A 67 7.32 7.16 9.78
N ARG A 68 6.68 7.47 8.64
CA ARG A 68 5.68 8.54 8.51
C ARG A 68 4.27 8.15 8.95
N PHE A 69 4.12 7.04 9.68
CA PHE A 69 3.07 6.93 10.70
C PHE A 69 3.38 7.87 11.90
N ASP A 70 3.76 9.12 11.61
CA ASP A 70 4.23 10.09 12.59
C ASP A 70 3.14 10.32 13.64
N GLU A 71 3.54 10.18 14.90
CA GLU A 71 2.70 10.46 16.06
C GLU A 71 2.00 11.82 15.89
N GLY A 72 0.67 11.78 15.76
CA GLY A 72 -0.17 12.97 15.68
C GLY A 72 -0.65 13.37 14.28
N THR A 73 -0.34 12.62 13.22
CA THR A 73 -0.93 12.86 11.90
C THR A 73 -1.86 11.72 11.45
N GLU A 74 -3.00 12.11 10.87
CA GLU A 74 -4.14 11.27 10.46
C GLU A 74 -3.84 10.30 9.27
N TYR A 75 -2.59 9.88 9.07
CA TYR A 75 -2.13 9.08 7.91
C TYR A 75 -2.01 7.58 8.19
N GLY A 76 -2.67 7.08 9.25
CA GLY A 76 -2.43 5.74 9.83
C GLY A 76 -2.67 4.52 8.93
N ASP A 77 -3.51 4.64 7.91
CA ASP A 77 -3.95 3.49 7.10
C ASP A 77 -3.68 3.72 5.62
N VAL A 78 -2.98 2.78 4.99
CA VAL A 78 -2.60 2.88 3.57
C VAL A 78 -3.31 1.80 2.76
N TRP A 79 -3.81 2.14 1.57
CA TRP A 79 -4.37 1.14 0.67
C TRP A 79 -3.31 0.12 0.23
N ILE A 80 -3.69 -1.15 0.27
CA ILE A 80 -2.93 -2.29 -0.26
C ILE A 80 -3.82 -3.14 -1.17
N GLY A 81 -3.24 -4.13 -1.85
CA GLY A 81 -3.86 -4.85 -2.97
C GLY A 81 -4.98 -5.82 -2.59
N GLY A 82 -5.38 -5.87 -1.32
CA GLY A 82 -6.41 -6.79 -0.84
C GLY A 82 -7.83 -6.34 -1.19
N ARG A 83 -8.66 -7.28 -1.62
CA ARG A 83 -10.07 -7.04 -1.93
C ARG A 83 -10.94 -8.23 -1.55
N LEU A 84 -12.12 -7.96 -1.00
CA LEU A 84 -13.12 -8.99 -0.76
C LEU A 84 -13.82 -9.34 -2.08
N LYS A 85 -13.80 -10.62 -2.45
CA LYS A 85 -14.50 -11.17 -3.62
C LYS A 85 -15.12 -12.51 -3.23
N ASN A 86 -16.43 -12.67 -3.43
CA ASN A 86 -17.15 -13.91 -3.11
C ASN A 86 -16.90 -14.41 -1.67
N LYS A 87 -16.96 -13.50 -0.69
CA LYS A 87 -16.68 -13.78 0.75
C LYS A 87 -15.26 -14.28 1.06
N LYS A 88 -14.31 -14.08 0.14
CA LYS A 88 -12.89 -14.39 0.33
C LYS A 88 -12.04 -13.16 0.06
N TRP A 89 -11.11 -12.89 0.96
CA TRP A 89 -10.09 -11.87 0.74
C TRP A 89 -9.04 -12.41 -0.21
N ILE A 90 -8.77 -11.66 -1.27
CA ILE A 90 -7.76 -12.01 -2.28
C ILE A 90 -6.84 -10.83 -2.57
N TRP A 91 -5.59 -11.12 -2.93
CA TRP A 91 -4.71 -10.14 -3.57
C TRP A 91 -5.19 -9.90 -4.99
N LYS A 92 -5.52 -8.65 -5.35
CA LYS A 92 -6.06 -8.35 -6.68
C LYS A 92 -5.08 -8.67 -7.81
N ALA A 93 -3.78 -8.54 -7.55
CA ALA A 93 -2.73 -8.74 -8.54
C ALA A 93 -2.52 -10.22 -8.91
N THR A 94 -2.51 -11.12 -7.92
CA THR A 94 -2.27 -12.57 -8.13
C THR A 94 -3.55 -13.40 -8.15
N GLY A 95 -4.61 -12.95 -7.47
CA GLY A 95 -5.83 -13.71 -7.22
C GLY A 95 -5.71 -14.70 -6.05
N GLU A 96 -4.56 -14.76 -5.39
CA GLU A 96 -4.32 -15.62 -4.24
C GLU A 96 -5.14 -15.20 -3.02
N VAL A 97 -5.50 -16.17 -2.19
CA VAL A 97 -6.27 -15.94 -0.96
C VAL A 97 -5.37 -15.32 0.10
N ILE A 98 -5.85 -14.28 0.77
CA ILE A 98 -5.17 -13.66 1.92
C ILE A 98 -5.45 -14.53 3.15
N PRO A 99 -4.42 -15.07 3.84
CA PRO A 99 -4.60 -15.84 5.06
C PRO A 99 -5.20 -14.99 6.18
N ASP A 100 -5.90 -15.64 7.11
CA ASP A 100 -6.49 -14.97 8.29
C ASP A 100 -5.45 -14.66 9.39
N THR A 101 -4.18 -15.03 9.18
CA THR A 101 -3.17 -15.06 10.24
C THR A 101 -2.02 -14.07 10.05
N VAL A 102 -1.76 -13.60 8.82
CA VAL A 102 -0.53 -12.84 8.54
C VAL A 102 -0.71 -11.78 7.45
N PRO A 103 -0.48 -10.49 7.77
CA PRO A 103 -0.67 -9.84 9.07
C PRO A 103 -2.00 -10.17 9.77
N PRO A 104 -2.10 -10.00 11.11
CA PRO A 104 -3.35 -10.17 11.81
C PRO A 104 -4.39 -9.16 11.31
N TRP A 105 -5.65 -9.59 11.30
CA TRP A 105 -6.78 -8.70 11.02
C TRP A 105 -7.19 -7.99 12.30
N THR A 106 -7.69 -6.76 12.20
CA THR A 106 -8.40 -6.15 13.33
C THR A 106 -9.60 -7.03 13.71
N PRO A 107 -9.81 -7.33 15.01
CA PRO A 107 -10.71 -8.39 15.48
C PRO A 107 -12.17 -8.32 15.00
N GLU A 108 -12.64 -7.18 14.48
CA GLU A 108 -14.07 -6.92 14.33
C GLU A 108 -14.63 -6.87 12.90
N LYS A 109 -13.82 -6.97 11.82
CA LYS A 109 -14.32 -6.44 10.53
C LYS A 109 -14.23 -7.32 9.28
N ARG A 110 -13.90 -8.62 9.38
CA ARG A 110 -13.75 -9.48 8.17
C ARG A 110 -15.00 -9.60 7.27
N ASN A 111 -16.21 -9.53 7.85
CA ASN A 111 -17.47 -9.93 7.19
C ASN A 111 -18.52 -8.80 7.10
N ASN A 112 -18.11 -7.52 7.02
CA ASN A 112 -19.06 -6.45 6.77
C ASN A 112 -19.16 -6.18 5.26
N ASP A 113 -20.31 -6.50 4.65
CA ASP A 113 -20.52 -6.56 3.19
C ASP A 113 -20.24 -5.23 2.43
N ASN A 114 -20.15 -4.10 3.14
CA ASN A 114 -19.87 -2.79 2.56
C ASN A 114 -18.37 -2.43 2.49
N HIS A 115 -17.51 -3.09 3.28
CA HIS A 115 -16.10 -2.74 3.42
C HIS A 115 -15.20 -3.74 2.67
N ASN A 116 -15.13 -3.59 1.35
CA ASN A 116 -14.56 -4.59 0.44
C ASN A 116 -13.08 -4.34 0.05
N CYS A 117 -12.44 -3.30 0.58
CA CYS A 117 -11.06 -2.93 0.23
C CYS A 117 -10.15 -2.92 1.46
N LEU A 118 -8.89 -3.29 1.29
CA LEU A 118 -7.96 -3.55 2.38
C LEU A 118 -6.95 -2.41 2.57
N THR A 119 -6.83 -1.93 3.81
CA THR A 119 -5.72 -1.09 4.26
C THR A 119 -4.76 -1.85 5.16
N PHE A 120 -3.52 -1.36 5.18
CA PHE A 120 -2.45 -1.75 6.08
C PHE A 120 -2.20 -0.62 7.07
N SER A 121 -2.06 -0.94 8.36
CA SER A 121 -1.90 0.02 9.45
C SER A 121 -0.87 -0.46 10.46
N ASN A 122 -0.30 0.49 11.22
CA ASN A 122 0.64 0.24 12.31
C ASN A 122 0.32 1.07 13.59
N ASP A 123 -0.94 1.50 13.76
CA ASP A 123 -1.35 2.40 14.85
C ASP A 123 -1.16 1.84 16.28
N ASN A 124 -1.09 0.51 16.44
CA ASN A 124 -0.96 -0.18 17.72
C ASN A 124 0.44 -0.81 17.94
N SER A 125 1.48 -0.25 17.32
CA SER A 125 2.85 -0.79 17.34
C SER A 125 2.98 -2.21 16.75
N GLN A 126 1.96 -2.70 16.05
CA GLN A 126 1.99 -3.96 15.33
C GLN A 126 1.24 -3.83 14.00
N PRO A 127 1.87 -4.25 12.88
CA PRO A 127 1.24 -4.19 11.58
C PRO A 127 0.02 -5.10 11.51
N HIS A 128 -1.09 -4.56 11.03
CA HIS A 128 -2.33 -5.31 10.91
C HIS A 128 -3.19 -4.80 9.75
N PHE A 129 -4.20 -5.61 9.43
CA PHE A 129 -5.14 -5.32 8.36
C PHE A 129 -6.44 -4.71 8.89
N ILE A 130 -6.92 -3.71 8.16
CA ILE A 130 -8.20 -3.06 8.38
C ILE A 130 -8.92 -3.02 7.04
N ASN A 131 -10.18 -3.46 6.98
CA ASN A 131 -10.99 -3.25 5.80
C ASN A 131 -11.77 -1.93 5.89
N LYS A 132 -11.88 -1.26 4.76
CA LYS A 132 -12.56 0.02 4.59
C LYS A 132 -13.47 0.01 3.36
N GLU A 133 -14.37 0.98 3.28
CA GLU A 133 -15.15 1.22 2.07
C GLU A 133 -14.22 1.68 0.96
N CYS A 134 -14.35 1.08 -0.22
CA CYS A 134 -13.42 1.32 -1.34
C CYS A 134 -13.41 2.78 -1.83
N THR A 135 -14.47 3.54 -1.51
CA THR A 135 -14.64 4.97 -1.83
C THR A 135 -13.91 5.89 -0.86
N ASN A 136 -13.44 5.38 0.29
CA ASN A 136 -12.65 6.18 1.23
C ASN A 136 -11.36 6.66 0.56
N LEU A 137 -10.97 7.88 0.87
CA LEU A 137 -9.72 8.45 0.37
C LEU A 137 -8.60 8.11 1.35
N GLN A 138 -7.61 7.33 0.91
CA GLN A 138 -6.43 6.99 1.70
C GLN A 138 -5.17 7.12 0.83
N SER A 139 -4.04 7.36 1.48
CA SER A 139 -2.73 7.16 0.87
C SER A 139 -2.58 5.68 0.47
N PHE A 140 -1.61 5.36 -0.37
CA PHE A 140 -1.51 4.01 -0.94
C PHE A 140 -0.08 3.56 -1.15
N LEU A 141 0.10 2.24 -1.09
CA LEU A 141 1.39 1.60 -1.31
C LEU A 141 1.36 0.84 -2.64
N CYS A 142 2.20 1.29 -3.58
CA CYS A 142 2.45 0.56 -4.81
C CYS A 142 3.60 -0.43 -4.63
N GLN A 143 3.58 -1.49 -5.41
CA GLN A 143 4.65 -2.49 -5.50
C GLN A 143 4.96 -2.73 -6.97
N LYS A 144 6.25 -2.83 -7.29
CA LYS A 144 6.77 -3.13 -8.62
C LYS A 144 7.88 -4.17 -8.53
N GLY A 145 7.83 -5.18 -9.39
CA GLY A 145 8.75 -6.31 -9.37
C GLY A 145 8.07 -7.60 -9.81
N ASN A 146 8.86 -8.66 -9.93
CA ASN A 146 8.36 -9.96 -10.38
C ASN A 146 7.67 -10.68 -9.21
N ILE A 147 6.34 -10.63 -9.17
CA ILE A 147 5.49 -11.24 -8.13
C ILE A 147 5.54 -12.78 -8.10
N ASN A 148 6.21 -13.39 -9.08
CA ASN A 148 6.36 -14.84 -9.21
C ASN A 148 7.72 -15.36 -8.70
N ASN A 149 8.56 -14.52 -8.08
CA ASN A 149 9.93 -14.88 -7.74
C ASN A 149 10.26 -14.76 -6.25
N CYS A 150 9.28 -15.04 -5.38
CA CYS A 150 9.57 -15.42 -3.99
C CYS A 150 9.80 -16.94 -3.96
N ASN A 151 11.02 -17.35 -4.31
CA ASN A 151 11.49 -18.74 -4.22
C ASN A 151 12.30 -18.93 -2.93
#